data_AF-A0A0G0RCS2-F1
#
_entry.id   AF-A0A0G0RCS2-F1
#
_cell.length_a   1.000
_cell.length_b   1.000
_cell.length_c   1.000
_cell.angle_alpha   90.00
_cell.angle_beta   90.00
_cell.angle_gamma   90.00
#
_symmetry.space_group_name_H-M   'P 1'
#
loop_
_entity.id
_entity.type
_entity.pdbx_description
1 polymer ?
#
loop_
_entity_poly.entity_id
_entity_poly.type
_entity_poly.pdbx_seq_one_letter_code
_entity_poly.pdbx_strand_id
1 'polypeptide(L)'
;MAEKTQEDGKPEQSSGEELENRAKELGTLTKSQGMGQRFGYQRPIDKNIRYDGFYPGKGFILGDEVINDEREYYKLLELIVPVYGRDPICDSKQTQRQLLLINKYKPPVRKWRTEAGGLFRKRYEEHEEPITFHGKHGEEDWIQFTYFMYIQHHRPGTTIELNVAVPPDLAKQIESAIQDHPYFPDRYFKALFPGMFGEDKRISVTRHPATELLVVDRRENPQNTAGELRQYPQPIPY
;
A
#
# COMPACT_ATOMS: atom_id res chain seq x y z
N MET A 1 15.92 -58.83 -3.55
CA MET A 1 15.23 -57.95 -4.53
C MET A 1 15.08 -56.60 -3.88
N ALA A 2 15.47 -55.58 -4.64
CA ALA A 2 15.99 -54.31 -4.16
C ALA A 2 14.94 -53.38 -3.53
N GLU A 3 15.50 -52.47 -2.75
CA GLU A 3 14.91 -51.45 -1.91
C GLU A 3 13.92 -50.52 -2.63
N LYS A 4 12.85 -50.19 -1.91
CA LYS A 4 12.12 -48.92 -2.08
C LYS A 4 13.07 -47.79 -1.76
N THR A 5 13.30 -46.90 -2.72
CA THR A 5 13.83 -45.56 -2.42
C THR A 5 12.66 -44.60 -2.47
N GLN A 6 12.16 -44.21 -1.29
CA GLN A 6 11.44 -42.95 -1.12
C GLN A 6 12.49 -41.84 -1.27
N GLU A 7 12.31 -40.94 -2.23
CA GLU A 7 13.10 -39.70 -2.26
C GLU A 7 12.57 -38.75 -1.18
N ASP A 8 13.42 -38.59 -0.17
CA ASP A 8 13.32 -37.66 0.94
C ASP A 8 13.46 -36.19 0.47
N GLY A 9 12.61 -35.33 1.04
CA GLY A 9 12.99 -34.02 1.58
C GLY A 9 13.63 -32.99 0.65
N LYS A 10 12.81 -32.18 -0.04
CA LYS A 10 13.14 -30.75 -0.20
C LYS A 10 12.64 -30.02 1.06
N PRO A 11 13.51 -29.37 1.85
CA PRO A 11 13.09 -28.74 3.09
C PRO A 11 12.27 -27.48 2.76
N GLU A 12 11.16 -27.29 3.47
CA GLU A 12 10.31 -26.07 3.43
C GLU A 12 11.09 -24.74 3.63
N GLN A 13 12.38 -24.80 4.00
CA GLN A 13 13.29 -23.67 4.07
C GLN A 13 13.63 -23.07 2.68
N SER A 14 13.67 -23.85 1.60
CA SER A 14 14.08 -23.31 0.28
C SER A 14 12.99 -22.42 -0.34
N SER A 15 11.72 -22.76 -0.14
CA SER A 15 10.59 -22.01 -0.72
C SER A 15 10.36 -20.66 -0.02
N GLY A 16 10.60 -20.58 1.29
CA GLY A 16 10.49 -19.35 2.06
C GLY A 16 11.56 -18.31 1.69
N GLU A 17 12.79 -18.76 1.47
CA GLU A 17 13.90 -17.89 1.07
C GLU A 17 13.76 -17.40 -0.38
N GLU A 18 13.35 -18.29 -1.30
CA GLU A 18 13.04 -17.94 -2.69
C GLU A 18 11.93 -16.86 -2.77
N LEU A 19 10.87 -17.00 -1.98
CA LEU A 19 9.79 -16.03 -1.89
C LEU A 19 10.27 -14.66 -1.39
N GLU A 20 11.06 -14.66 -0.31
CA GLU A 20 11.61 -13.44 0.29
C GLU A 20 12.56 -12.72 -0.70
N ASN A 21 13.40 -13.48 -1.41
CA ASN A 21 14.29 -12.93 -2.43
C ASN A 21 13.51 -12.34 -3.61
N ARG A 22 12.47 -13.04 -4.09
CA ARG A 22 11.60 -12.52 -5.16
C ARG A 22 10.88 -11.25 -4.74
N ALA A 23 10.40 -11.20 -3.50
CA ALA A 23 9.76 -10.01 -2.94
C ALA A 23 10.72 -8.80 -2.86
N LYS A 24 11.98 -9.03 -2.46
CA LYS A 24 13.02 -7.99 -2.44
C LYS A 24 13.40 -7.50 -3.83
N GLU A 25 13.51 -8.41 -4.79
CA GLU A 25 13.78 -8.09 -6.20
C GLU A 25 12.68 -7.19 -6.78
N LEU A 26 11.41 -7.64 -6.69
CA LEU A 26 10.28 -6.84 -7.17
C LEU A 26 10.13 -5.53 -6.37
N GLY A 27 10.41 -5.55 -5.06
CA GLY A 27 10.44 -4.34 -4.25
C GLY A 27 11.48 -3.32 -4.73
N THR A 28 12.67 -3.76 -5.16
CA THR A 28 13.72 -2.90 -5.72
C THR A 28 13.32 -2.34 -7.08
N LEU A 29 12.69 -3.16 -7.94
CA LEU A 29 12.14 -2.70 -9.21
C LEU A 29 11.02 -1.67 -9.00
N THR A 30 10.12 -1.89 -8.04
CA THR A 30 9.09 -0.91 -7.69
C THR A 30 9.68 0.38 -7.16
N LYS A 31 10.74 0.30 -6.34
CA LYS A 31 11.49 1.47 -5.88
C LYS A 31 12.30 2.17 -6.95
N SER A 32 12.44 1.64 -8.18
CA SER A 32 13.16 2.33 -9.26
C SER A 32 12.22 2.76 -10.40
N GLN A 33 11.18 1.98 -10.66
CA GLN A 33 10.27 2.17 -11.80
C GLN A 33 8.86 2.59 -11.38
N GLY A 34 8.53 2.38 -10.11
CA GLY A 34 7.21 2.64 -9.57
C GLY A 34 7.12 3.98 -8.87
N MET A 35 5.94 4.16 -8.31
CA MET A 35 5.53 5.27 -7.49
C MET A 35 5.09 4.69 -6.15
N GLY A 36 5.78 5.07 -5.07
CA GLY A 36 5.46 4.62 -3.71
C GLY A 36 5.02 5.77 -2.84
N GLN A 37 4.15 5.53 -1.86
CA GLN A 37 3.66 6.58 -0.96
C GLN A 37 4.81 7.26 -0.15
N ARG A 38 5.06 8.56 -0.34
CA ARG A 38 5.85 9.48 0.52
C ARG A 38 4.99 10.03 1.63
N PHE A 39 5.58 10.17 2.81
CA PHE A 39 5.00 10.90 3.93
C PHE A 39 5.86 12.10 4.29
N GLY A 40 5.28 13.29 4.23
CA GLY A 40 5.99 14.52 4.57
C GLY A 40 5.06 15.72 4.53
N TYR A 41 5.06 16.52 5.60
CA TYR A 41 4.25 17.73 5.74
C TYR A 41 4.79 18.83 4.82
N GLN A 42 4.13 19.10 3.68
CA GLN A 42 4.44 20.29 2.90
C GLN A 42 3.61 21.46 3.42
N ARG A 43 4.27 22.42 4.11
CA ARG A 43 3.64 23.65 4.59
C ARG A 43 2.94 24.39 3.42
N PRO A 44 1.74 24.95 3.61
CA PRO A 44 1.13 25.83 2.62
C PRO A 44 2.07 27.00 2.36
N ILE A 45 2.37 27.23 1.09
CA ILE A 45 3.25 28.32 0.63
C ILE A 45 2.53 29.66 0.75
N ASP A 46 1.18 29.67 0.80
CA ASP A 46 0.36 30.89 0.87
C ASP A 46 -0.67 30.80 2.01
N LYS A 47 -0.80 31.90 2.77
CA LYS A 47 -1.72 32.07 3.91
C LYS A 47 -3.18 32.32 3.49
N ASN A 48 -3.43 32.68 2.23
CA ASN A 48 -4.77 32.97 1.70
C ASN A 48 -5.46 31.75 1.07
N ILE A 49 -4.76 30.61 0.99
CA ILE A 49 -5.29 29.37 0.44
C ILE A 49 -5.70 28.44 1.59
N ARG A 50 -6.98 28.05 1.63
CA ARG A 50 -7.45 26.98 2.51
C ARG A 50 -7.48 25.69 1.71
N TYR A 51 -6.56 24.78 2.00
CA TYR A 51 -6.60 23.45 1.42
C TYR A 51 -7.73 22.64 2.08
N ASP A 52 -8.78 22.30 1.31
CA ASP A 52 -9.86 21.42 1.75
C ASP A 52 -9.65 20.05 1.12
N GLY A 53 -9.38 19.04 1.95
CA GLY A 53 -9.00 17.70 1.51
C GLY A 53 -7.61 17.28 2.01
N PHE A 54 -7.22 16.08 1.60
CA PHE A 54 -6.04 15.36 2.07
C PHE A 54 -4.78 16.27 2.06
N TYR A 55 -4.27 16.62 3.24
CA TYR A 55 -3.02 17.36 3.40
C TYR A 55 -1.89 16.57 2.73
N PRO A 56 -0.96 17.22 2.01
CA PRO A 56 0.13 16.56 1.31
C PRO A 56 1.03 15.89 2.35
N GLY A 57 0.82 14.59 2.49
CA GLY A 57 1.64 13.60 3.17
C GLY A 57 1.40 12.20 2.57
N LYS A 58 0.72 12.13 1.43
CA LYS A 58 0.66 10.99 0.51
C LYS A 58 1.18 11.48 -0.84
N GLY A 59 2.45 11.87 -0.89
CA GLY A 59 3.11 12.01 -2.19
C GLY A 59 3.28 10.61 -2.78
N PHE A 60 3.43 10.46 -4.09
CA PHE A 60 4.13 9.28 -4.59
C PHE A 60 5.58 9.72 -4.87
N ILE A 61 6.58 9.02 -4.35
CA ILE A 61 7.98 9.27 -4.74
C ILE A 61 8.24 8.48 -6.00
N LEU A 62 8.86 9.13 -6.98
CA LEU A 62 9.46 8.47 -8.13
C LEU A 62 10.59 7.57 -7.66
N GLY A 63 10.71 6.38 -8.23
CA GLY A 63 11.72 5.44 -7.77
C GLY A 63 13.14 6.01 -7.63
N ASP A 64 13.59 6.85 -8.54
CA ASP A 64 14.95 7.43 -8.48
C ASP A 64 15.16 8.41 -7.30
N GLU A 65 14.10 9.07 -6.82
CA GLU A 65 14.15 9.94 -5.64
C GLU A 65 14.22 9.13 -4.32
N VAL A 66 13.89 7.83 -4.37
CA VAL A 66 13.87 6.89 -3.22
C VAL A 66 15.25 6.34 -2.89
N ILE A 67 16.11 6.15 -3.90
CA ILE A 67 17.38 5.42 -3.79
C ILE A 67 18.36 6.09 -2.80
N ASN A 68 18.20 7.39 -2.55
CA ASN A 68 19.18 8.19 -1.80
C ASN A 68 18.72 8.66 -0.41
N ASP A 69 17.47 8.36 0.03
CA ASP A 69 16.98 8.84 1.32
C ASP A 69 16.10 7.82 2.07
N GLU A 70 16.75 6.84 2.70
CA GLU A 70 16.11 5.80 3.52
C GLU A 70 15.42 6.36 4.79
N ARG A 71 15.61 7.65 5.14
CA ARG A 71 15.12 8.25 6.40
C ARG A 71 13.73 8.90 6.29
N GLU A 72 13.22 9.16 5.09
CA GLU A 72 11.96 9.90 4.91
C GLU A 72 10.69 9.03 4.96
N TYR A 73 10.82 7.71 5.07
CA TYR A 73 9.70 6.77 4.94
C TYR A 73 8.82 6.60 6.20
N TYR A 74 9.19 7.19 7.34
CA TYR A 74 8.61 6.78 8.62
C TYR A 74 8.07 7.93 9.47
N LYS A 75 6.82 8.32 9.18
CA LYS A 75 5.90 8.75 10.24
C LYS A 75 4.72 7.79 10.30
N LEU A 76 4.88 6.80 11.18
CA LEU A 76 3.95 5.73 11.50
C LEU A 76 2.51 6.21 11.78
N LEU A 77 2.33 7.41 12.34
CA LEU A 77 1.02 7.95 12.72
C LEU A 77 0.13 8.34 11.54
N GLU A 78 0.68 8.62 10.35
CA GLU A 78 -0.09 9.03 9.16
C GLU A 78 -0.50 7.83 8.27
N LEU A 79 0.17 6.69 8.47
CA LEU A 79 -0.19 5.38 7.89
C LEU A 79 -1.40 4.74 8.56
N ILE A 80 -1.60 5.10 9.83
CA ILE A 80 -2.67 4.60 10.66
C ILE A 80 -3.94 5.33 10.25
N VAL A 81 -4.80 4.62 9.53
CA VAL A 81 -6.13 5.10 9.18
C VAL A 81 -7.08 4.46 10.19
N PRO A 82 -7.69 5.25 11.10
CA PRO A 82 -8.83 4.73 11.84
C PRO A 82 -9.87 4.37 10.78
N VAL A 83 -10.46 3.17 10.84
CA VAL A 83 -11.51 2.77 9.90
C VAL A 83 -12.70 3.73 10.06
N TYR A 84 -12.66 4.81 9.29
CA TYR A 84 -13.77 5.68 8.92
C TYR A 84 -14.22 5.38 7.49
N GLY A 85 -13.60 4.38 6.85
CA GLY A 85 -13.89 3.95 5.50
C GLY A 85 -15.31 3.44 5.40
N ARG A 86 -16.14 4.13 4.62
CA ARG A 86 -17.44 3.62 4.16
C ARG A 86 -17.28 2.48 3.13
N ASP A 87 -16.05 2.04 2.85
CA ASP A 87 -15.81 0.97 1.91
C ASP A 87 -16.30 -0.35 2.53
N PRO A 88 -17.36 -0.97 1.97
CA PRO A 88 -18.02 -2.13 2.56
C PRO A 88 -17.10 -3.35 2.69
N ILE A 89 -15.94 -3.35 2.04
CA ILE A 89 -14.98 -4.44 2.13
C ILE A 89 -14.12 -4.39 3.40
N CYS A 90 -13.99 -3.22 4.02
CA CYS A 90 -13.19 -3.00 5.22
C CYS A 90 -14.07 -3.15 6.47
N ASP A 91 -14.45 -4.38 6.83
CA ASP A 91 -15.21 -4.64 8.05
C ASP A 91 -14.29 -4.80 9.26
N SER A 92 -14.37 -3.82 10.18
CA SER A 92 -13.63 -3.79 11.45
C SER A 92 -13.78 -5.05 12.33
N LYS A 93 -14.79 -5.90 12.08
CA LYS A 93 -14.99 -7.17 12.78
C LYS A 93 -14.10 -8.31 12.26
N GLN A 94 -13.45 -8.13 11.11
CA GLN A 94 -12.66 -9.16 10.43
C GLN A 94 -11.15 -8.91 10.59
N THR A 95 -10.69 -8.81 11.84
CA THR A 95 -9.27 -8.52 12.16
C THR A 95 -8.29 -9.61 11.71
N GLN A 96 -8.79 -10.80 11.39
CA GLN A 96 -8.00 -11.93 10.87
C GLN A 96 -7.74 -11.87 9.35
N ARG A 97 -8.31 -10.88 8.66
CA ARG A 97 -8.22 -10.73 7.21
C ARG A 97 -7.29 -9.58 6.84
N GLN A 98 -6.35 -9.85 5.96
CA GLN A 98 -5.67 -8.81 5.20
C GLN A 98 -6.36 -8.62 3.84
N LEU A 99 -6.24 -7.43 3.28
CA LEU A 99 -6.90 -7.08 2.03
C LEU A 99 -5.89 -6.49 1.07
N LEU A 100 -5.86 -7.01 -0.15
CA LEU A 100 -5.13 -6.45 -1.27
C LEU A 100 -6.12 -5.99 -2.33
N LEU A 101 -6.10 -4.69 -2.63
CA LEU A 101 -6.85 -4.11 -3.74
C LEU A 101 -5.92 -3.90 -4.94
N ILE A 102 -6.39 -4.29 -6.12
CA ILE A 102 -5.75 -4.03 -7.40
C ILE A 102 -6.62 -3.05 -8.17
N ASN A 103 -6.13 -1.83 -8.36
CA ASN A 103 -6.88 -0.73 -8.97
C ASN A 103 -6.17 -0.23 -10.24
N LYS A 104 -6.93 0.38 -11.16
CA LYS A 104 -6.32 1.28 -12.15
C LYS A 104 -5.77 2.48 -11.39
N TYR A 105 -4.50 2.81 -11.62
CA TYR A 105 -3.89 3.98 -11.02
C TYR A 105 -4.59 5.24 -11.52
N LYS A 106 -4.94 6.11 -10.59
CA LYS A 106 -5.40 7.47 -10.88
C LYS A 106 -4.41 8.44 -10.24
N PRO A 107 -3.86 9.40 -10.99
CA PRO A 107 -2.98 10.40 -10.41
C PRO A 107 -3.65 11.09 -9.21
N PRO A 108 -2.91 11.30 -8.11
CA PRO A 108 -3.46 12.03 -6.97
C PRO A 108 -3.76 13.47 -7.40
N VAL A 109 -4.87 14.01 -6.90
CA VAL A 109 -5.32 15.37 -7.21
C VAL A 109 -5.14 16.24 -5.98
N ARG A 110 -4.43 17.36 -6.15
CA ARG A 110 -4.36 18.42 -5.16
C ARG A 110 -5.65 19.21 -5.21
N LYS A 111 -6.35 19.34 -4.08
CA LYS A 111 -7.55 20.17 -3.94
C LYS A 111 -7.28 21.35 -3.02
N TRP A 112 -7.72 22.53 -3.41
CA TRP A 112 -7.65 23.71 -2.55
C TRP A 112 -8.80 24.66 -2.80
N ARG A 113 -9.08 25.52 -1.82
CA ARG A 113 -10.06 26.59 -1.93
C ARG A 113 -9.41 27.94 -1.79
N THR A 114 -9.76 28.85 -2.67
CA THR A 114 -9.40 30.27 -2.56
C THR A 114 -10.62 31.05 -2.11
N GLU A 115 -10.44 31.94 -1.13
CA GLU A 115 -11.49 32.88 -0.77
C GLU A 115 -11.61 33.94 -1.87
N ALA A 116 -12.79 34.01 -2.49
CA ALA A 116 -13.11 34.96 -3.56
C ALA A 116 -14.28 35.86 -3.12
N GLY A 117 -14.18 37.17 -3.38
CA GLY A 117 -15.24 38.14 -3.08
C GLY A 117 -14.80 39.29 -2.15
N GLY A 118 -15.63 40.33 -2.07
CA GLY A 118 -15.38 41.51 -1.22
C GLY A 118 -15.86 41.34 0.22
N LEU A 119 -15.59 42.33 1.08
CA LEU A 119 -15.81 42.34 2.54
C LEU A 119 -17.16 41.80 3.05
N PHE A 120 -18.20 41.81 2.21
CA PHE A 120 -19.59 41.49 2.59
C PHE A 120 -20.14 40.18 2.00
N ARG A 121 -19.41 39.51 1.09
CA ARG A 121 -19.79 38.19 0.54
C ARG A 121 -18.55 37.38 0.24
N LYS A 122 -18.13 36.57 1.20
CA LYS A 122 -17.11 35.54 1.00
C LYS A 122 -17.71 34.39 0.19
N ARG A 123 -17.09 34.05 -0.92
CA ARG A 123 -17.30 32.80 -1.67
C ARG A 123 -16.00 32.00 -1.62
N TYR A 124 -16.11 30.69 -1.79
CA TYR A 124 -14.95 29.83 -1.93
C TYR A 124 -14.98 29.24 -3.33
N GLU A 125 -13.89 29.40 -4.06
CA GLU A 125 -13.68 28.74 -5.34
C GLU A 125 -12.86 27.49 -5.07
N GLU A 126 -13.38 26.33 -5.49
CA GLU A 126 -12.66 25.05 -5.41
C GLU A 126 -11.79 24.87 -6.63
N HIS A 127 -10.55 24.45 -6.41
CA HIS A 127 -9.55 24.17 -7.42
C HIS A 127 -9.05 22.76 -7.25
N GLU A 128 -8.82 22.09 -8.37
CA GLU A 128 -8.29 20.73 -8.43
C GLU A 128 -7.20 20.65 -9.49
N GLU A 129 -6.05 20.10 -9.13
CA GLU A 129 -4.92 19.91 -10.05
C GLU A 129 -4.32 18.51 -9.87
N PRO A 130 -4.22 17.69 -10.93
CA PRO A 130 -3.47 16.44 -10.89
C PRO A 130 -2.01 16.71 -10.54
N ILE A 131 -1.49 16.01 -9.54
CA ILE A 131 -0.06 16.03 -9.22
C ILE A 131 0.63 15.16 -10.25
N THR A 132 1.38 15.80 -11.14
CA THR A 132 2.24 15.13 -12.12
C THR A 132 3.64 14.95 -11.53
N PHE A 133 4.23 13.77 -11.72
CA PHE A 133 5.59 13.48 -11.28
C PHE A 133 6.54 13.64 -12.48
N HIS A 134 7.74 14.21 -12.25
CA HIS A 134 8.73 14.42 -13.30
C HIS A 134 9.33 13.10 -13.80
N GLY A 135 8.67 12.48 -14.76
CA GLY A 135 9.06 11.24 -15.42
C GLY A 135 7.88 10.79 -16.27
N LYS A 136 8.11 9.98 -17.30
CA LYS A 136 7.04 9.47 -18.19
C LYS A 136 6.14 8.45 -17.46
N HIS A 137 5.51 8.84 -16.37
CA HIS A 137 4.81 7.97 -15.43
C HIS A 137 3.41 8.53 -15.16
N GLY A 138 2.40 7.81 -15.62
CA GLY A 138 1.12 8.41 -15.98
C GLY A 138 1.26 8.89 -17.42
N GLU A 139 0.57 8.29 -18.38
CA GLU A 139 -0.88 8.26 -18.43
C GLU A 139 -1.29 6.95 -19.12
N GLU A 140 -2.35 6.33 -18.60
CA GLU A 140 -2.96 5.07 -19.07
C GLU A 140 -2.29 3.77 -18.55
N ASP A 141 -3.13 2.84 -18.10
CA ASP A 141 -2.85 1.44 -17.72
C ASP A 141 -1.96 1.12 -16.51
N TRP A 142 -1.39 2.10 -15.83
CA TRP A 142 -0.69 1.85 -14.56
C TRP A 142 -1.59 1.19 -13.52
N ILE A 143 -1.01 0.30 -12.71
CA ILE A 143 -1.75 -0.47 -11.71
C ILE A 143 -1.33 -0.03 -10.31
N GLN A 144 -2.33 0.25 -9.47
CA GLN A 144 -2.14 0.55 -8.06
C GLN A 144 -2.47 -0.68 -7.21
N PHE A 145 -1.54 -1.06 -6.36
CA PHE A 145 -1.74 -2.05 -5.30
C PHE A 145 -1.91 -1.34 -3.97
N THR A 146 -3.06 -1.58 -3.32
CA THR A 146 -3.30 -1.10 -1.95
C THR A 146 -3.43 -2.28 -1.01
N TYR A 147 -2.55 -2.35 -0.02
CA TYR A 147 -2.53 -3.41 0.97
C TYR A 147 -2.96 -2.89 2.35
N PHE A 148 -4.00 -3.52 2.89
CA PHE A 148 -4.59 -3.19 4.18
C PHE A 148 -4.32 -4.28 5.21
N MET A 149 -3.99 -3.83 6.41
CA MET A 149 -3.75 -4.71 7.55
C MET A 149 -4.32 -4.10 8.82
N TYR A 150 -4.92 -4.93 9.67
CA TYR A 150 -5.36 -4.52 11.01
C TYR A 150 -4.18 -4.46 11.97
N ILE A 151 -4.19 -3.45 12.83
CA ILE A 151 -3.11 -3.20 13.79
C ILE A 151 -3.61 -3.10 15.23
N GLN A 152 -2.73 -3.48 16.16
CA GLN A 152 -2.96 -3.25 17.57
C GLN A 152 -2.78 -1.77 17.86
N HIS A 153 -3.89 -1.09 18.13
CA HIS A 153 -3.92 0.33 18.41
C HIS A 153 -4.97 0.61 19.49
N HIS A 154 -4.87 1.75 20.18
CA HIS A 154 -5.80 2.10 21.26
C HIS A 154 -7.27 2.23 20.79
N ARG A 155 -7.49 2.37 19.47
CA ARG A 155 -8.82 2.33 18.85
C ARG A 155 -9.03 0.97 18.19
N PRO A 156 -10.05 0.18 18.58
CA PRO A 156 -10.39 -1.06 17.89
C PRO A 156 -10.68 -0.85 16.41
N GLY A 157 -10.34 -1.84 15.57
CA GLY A 157 -10.60 -1.79 14.13
C GLY A 157 -9.71 -0.79 13.38
N THR A 158 -8.54 -0.44 13.90
CA THR A 158 -7.59 0.44 13.22
C THR A 158 -6.80 -0.34 12.16
N THR A 159 -6.60 0.25 10.98
CA THR A 159 -5.82 -0.36 9.90
C THR A 159 -4.65 0.50 9.47
N ILE A 160 -3.70 -0.13 8.78
CA ILE A 160 -2.70 0.52 7.94
C ILE A 160 -3.08 0.32 6.48
N GLU A 161 -2.85 1.36 5.68
CA GLU A 161 -3.03 1.37 4.23
C GLU A 161 -1.68 1.65 3.56
N LEU A 162 -1.17 0.69 2.79
CA LEU A 162 0.07 0.81 2.04
C LEU A 162 -0.22 0.85 0.54
N ASN A 163 0.25 1.88 -0.15
CA ASN A 163 0.01 2.06 -1.57
C ASN A 163 1.29 2.10 -2.39
N VAL A 164 1.27 1.38 -3.51
CA VAL A 164 2.24 1.52 -4.59
C VAL A 164 1.52 1.50 -5.93
N ALA A 165 2.02 2.28 -6.89
CA ALA A 165 1.62 2.24 -8.28
C ALA A 165 2.81 1.87 -9.14
N VAL A 166 2.61 0.98 -10.11
CA VAL A 166 3.69 0.43 -10.94
C VAL A 166 3.27 0.34 -12.41
N PRO A 167 4.23 0.33 -13.34
CA PRO A 167 3.95 0.12 -14.75
C PRO A 167 3.37 -1.28 -15.01
N PRO A 168 2.62 -1.48 -16.12
CA PRO A 168 1.91 -2.73 -16.42
C PRO A 168 2.79 -3.99 -16.40
N ASP A 169 4.01 -3.93 -16.90
CA ASP A 169 4.88 -5.10 -16.98
C ASP A 169 5.41 -5.55 -15.61
N LEU A 170 5.63 -4.59 -14.71
CA LEU A 170 5.95 -4.88 -13.31
C LEU A 170 4.70 -5.37 -12.56
N ALA A 171 3.53 -4.79 -12.85
CA ALA A 171 2.25 -5.23 -12.28
C ALA A 171 1.98 -6.71 -12.59
N LYS A 172 2.20 -7.16 -13.84
CA LYS A 172 2.06 -8.58 -14.23
C LYS A 172 2.95 -9.50 -13.41
N GLN A 173 4.20 -9.10 -13.16
CA GLN A 173 5.14 -9.90 -12.35
C GLN A 173 4.70 -10.00 -10.89
N ILE A 174 4.19 -8.90 -10.32
CA ILE A 174 3.64 -8.87 -8.96
C ILE A 174 2.37 -9.74 -8.89
N GLU A 175 1.45 -9.60 -9.83
CA GLU A 175 0.21 -10.40 -9.91
C GLU A 175 0.50 -11.90 -10.03
N SER A 176 1.48 -12.30 -10.86
CA SER A 176 1.93 -13.70 -10.93
C SER A 176 2.44 -14.19 -9.58
N ALA A 177 3.32 -13.43 -8.92
CA ALA A 177 3.87 -13.83 -7.63
C ALA A 177 2.79 -13.90 -6.52
N ILE A 178 1.77 -13.04 -6.59
CA ILE A 178 0.59 -13.13 -5.73
C ILE A 178 -0.15 -14.43 -6.02
N GLN A 179 -0.47 -14.73 -7.28
CA GLN A 179 -1.16 -15.95 -7.71
C GLN A 179 -0.46 -17.21 -7.21
N ASP A 180 0.86 -17.25 -7.32
CA ASP A 180 1.66 -18.40 -6.93
C ASP A 180 1.71 -18.62 -5.41
N HIS A 181 1.68 -17.53 -4.62
CA HIS A 181 1.88 -17.65 -3.18
C HIS A 181 1.12 -16.62 -2.34
N PRO A 182 0.22 -17.03 -1.42
CA PRO A 182 -0.63 -16.11 -0.66
C PRO A 182 0.16 -15.17 0.26
N TYR A 183 1.35 -15.57 0.76
CA TYR A 183 2.18 -14.69 1.59
C TYR A 183 2.95 -13.62 0.82
N PHE A 184 2.98 -13.68 -0.52
CA PHE A 184 3.78 -12.76 -1.31
C PHE A 184 3.47 -11.28 -1.03
N PRO A 185 2.20 -10.82 -0.92
CA PRO A 185 1.88 -9.45 -0.56
C PRO A 185 2.56 -8.99 0.74
N ASP A 186 2.52 -9.81 1.79
CA ASP A 186 3.16 -9.47 3.08
C ASP A 186 4.67 -9.23 2.91
N ARG A 187 5.35 -10.15 2.21
CA ARG A 187 6.80 -10.05 1.97
C ARG A 187 7.15 -8.86 1.09
N TYR A 188 6.40 -8.66 0.03
CA TYR A 188 6.59 -7.58 -0.92
C TYR A 188 6.43 -6.21 -0.25
N PHE A 189 5.35 -6.00 0.51
CA PHE A 189 5.15 -4.73 1.22
C PHE A 189 6.15 -4.53 2.37
N LYS A 190 6.62 -5.59 3.04
CA LYS A 190 7.73 -5.47 4.00
C LYS A 190 9.05 -5.06 3.34
N ALA A 191 9.35 -5.57 2.14
CA ALA A 191 10.54 -5.17 1.39
C ALA A 191 10.47 -3.71 0.92
N LEU A 192 9.27 -3.24 0.58
CA LEU A 192 9.02 -1.84 0.23
C LEU A 192 9.15 -0.90 1.42
N PHE A 193 8.66 -1.33 2.59
CA PHE A 193 8.61 -0.53 3.82
C PHE A 193 9.33 -1.24 4.98
N PRO A 194 10.67 -1.39 4.91
CA PRO A 194 11.43 -2.13 5.92
C PRO A 194 11.27 -1.50 7.31
N GLY A 195 11.23 -2.30 8.38
CA GLY A 195 11.11 -1.78 9.75
C GLY A 195 9.74 -1.22 10.13
N MET A 196 8.77 -1.14 9.21
CA MET A 196 7.39 -0.76 9.54
C MET A 196 6.73 -1.77 10.47
N PHE A 197 7.04 -3.07 10.30
CA PHE A 197 6.56 -4.16 11.14
C PHE A 197 7.75 -4.83 11.82
N GLY A 198 7.66 -5.05 13.12
CA GLY A 198 8.77 -5.57 13.90
C GLY A 198 8.51 -5.52 15.40
N GLU A 199 9.45 -6.07 16.17
CA GLU A 199 9.34 -6.19 17.61
C GLU A 199 9.55 -4.86 18.35
N ASP A 200 10.28 -3.90 17.76
CA ASP A 200 10.51 -2.59 18.37
C ASP A 200 9.28 -1.69 18.22
N LYS A 201 8.39 -1.76 19.21
CA LYS A 201 7.15 -0.97 19.30
C LYS A 201 7.36 0.55 19.32
N ARG A 202 8.58 1.05 19.43
CA ARG A 202 8.87 2.51 19.35
C ARG A 202 8.87 3.02 17.92
N ILE A 203 9.16 2.16 16.96
CA ILE A 203 9.35 2.52 15.55
C ILE A 203 8.54 1.65 14.59
N SER A 204 8.03 0.51 15.05
CA SER A 204 7.26 -0.45 14.29
C SER A 204 5.83 -0.60 14.81
N VAL A 205 4.92 -1.01 13.93
CA VAL A 205 3.54 -1.33 14.28
C VAL A 205 3.40 -2.82 14.56
N THR A 206 2.68 -3.15 15.63
CA THR A 206 2.22 -4.51 15.92
C THR A 206 0.90 -4.76 15.20
N ARG A 207 0.82 -5.84 14.43
CA ARG A 207 -0.40 -6.19 13.67
C ARG A 207 -1.29 -7.17 14.43
N HIS A 208 -2.55 -7.26 14.02
CA HIS A 208 -3.38 -8.40 14.39
C HIS A 208 -2.91 -9.63 13.58
N PRO A 209 -2.96 -10.86 14.16
CA PRO A 209 -2.68 -12.06 13.41
C PRO A 209 -3.69 -12.22 12.28
N ALA A 210 -3.20 -12.59 11.10
CA ALA A 210 -4.04 -12.80 9.93
C ALA A 210 -4.00 -14.27 9.50
N THR A 211 -5.17 -14.84 9.22
CA THR A 211 -5.32 -16.22 8.72
C THR A 211 -5.72 -16.23 7.25
N GLU A 212 -6.16 -15.10 6.71
CA GLU A 212 -6.65 -15.01 5.34
C GLU A 212 -6.24 -13.71 4.64
N LEU A 213 -6.13 -13.81 3.33
CA LEU A 213 -5.93 -12.72 2.39
C LEU A 213 -7.14 -12.64 1.46
N LEU A 214 -7.76 -11.48 1.37
CA LEU A 214 -8.75 -11.17 0.36
C LEU A 214 -8.09 -10.35 -0.75
N VAL A 215 -8.05 -10.88 -1.97
CA VAL A 215 -7.53 -10.18 -3.16
C VAL A 215 -8.71 -9.70 -3.99
N VAL A 216 -8.79 -8.40 -4.26
CA VAL A 216 -9.93 -7.81 -4.96
C VAL A 216 -9.44 -6.98 -6.12
N ASP A 217 -9.85 -7.37 -7.31
CA ASP A 217 -9.61 -6.62 -8.53
C ASP A 217 -10.74 -5.61 -8.77
N ARG A 218 -10.37 -4.34 -8.85
CA ARG A 218 -11.26 -3.20 -9.04
C ARG A 218 -10.93 -2.41 -10.31
N ARG A 219 -10.08 -2.95 -11.19
CA ARG A 219 -9.65 -2.28 -12.43
C ARG A 219 -10.82 -1.96 -13.35
N GLU A 220 -11.78 -2.86 -13.47
CA GLU A 220 -12.98 -2.68 -14.30
C GLU A 220 -14.18 -2.13 -13.52
N ASN A 221 -14.30 -2.46 -12.22
CA ASN A 221 -15.36 -1.97 -11.36
C ASN A 221 -14.79 -1.48 -10.01
N PRO A 222 -14.65 -0.15 -9.82
CA PRO A 222 -14.15 0.43 -8.56
C PRO A 222 -15.00 0.09 -7.32
N GLN A 223 -16.26 -0.29 -7.50
CA GLN A 223 -17.17 -0.69 -6.43
C GLN A 223 -17.17 -2.20 -6.19
N ASN A 224 -16.29 -2.97 -6.85
CA ASN A 224 -16.24 -4.41 -6.67
C ASN A 224 -15.85 -4.76 -5.22
N THR A 225 -16.71 -5.53 -4.57
CA THR A 225 -16.46 -6.10 -3.25
C THR A 225 -16.24 -7.60 -3.29
N ALA A 226 -16.50 -8.24 -4.44
CA ALA A 226 -16.22 -9.64 -4.65
C ALA A 226 -14.72 -9.81 -4.90
N GLY A 227 -14.09 -10.64 -4.07
CA GLY A 227 -12.66 -10.93 -4.15
C GLY A 227 -12.40 -12.41 -3.99
N GLU A 228 -11.18 -12.79 -4.32
CA GLU A 228 -10.66 -14.12 -4.09
C GLU A 228 -10.16 -14.22 -2.65
N LEU A 229 -10.79 -15.06 -1.84
CA LEU A 229 -10.34 -15.34 -0.48
C LEU A 229 -9.33 -16.48 -0.49
N ARG A 230 -8.13 -16.21 0.02
CA ARG A 230 -7.04 -17.16 0.13
C ARG A 230 -6.69 -17.38 1.60
N GLN A 231 -6.55 -18.64 1.99
CA GLN A 231 -6.15 -19.00 3.35
C GLN A 231 -4.62 -19.03 3.45
N TYR A 232 -4.09 -18.49 4.54
CA TYR A 232 -2.69 -18.68 4.87
C TYR A 232 -2.47 -20.08 5.44
N PRO A 233 -1.50 -20.86 4.91
CA PRO A 233 -1.11 -22.16 5.49
C PRO A 233 -0.83 -22.10 7.00
N GLN A 234 -0.26 -21.00 7.45
CA GLN A 234 0.02 -20.64 8.84
C GLN A 234 -0.33 -19.16 9.07
N PRO A 235 -0.88 -18.79 10.25
CA PRO A 235 -1.20 -17.40 10.52
C PRO A 235 0.03 -16.49 10.39
N ILE A 236 -0.15 -15.34 9.76
CA ILE A 236 0.83 -14.27 9.81
C ILE A 236 0.91 -13.76 11.26
N PRO A 237 2.09 -13.77 11.90
CA PRO A 237 2.22 -13.44 13.33
C PRO A 237 2.13 -11.93 13.59
N TYR A 238 2.02 -11.59 14.88
CA TYR A 238 1.98 -10.22 15.44
C TYR A 238 3.10 -9.30 14.94
#